data_AF-A0AAV2H4Y9-F1
#
_entry.id   AF-A0AAV2H4Y9-F1
#
_cell.length_a   1.000
_cell.length_b   1.000
_cell.length_c   1.000
_cell.angle_alpha   90.00
_cell.angle_beta   90.00
_cell.angle_gamma   90.00
#
_symmetry.space_group_name_H-M   'P 1'
#
loop_
_entity.id
_entity.type
_entity.pdbx_description
1 polymer ?
#
loop_
_entity_poly.entity_id
_entity_poly.type
_entity_poly.pdbx_seq_one_letter_code
_entity_poly.pdbx_strand_id
1 'polypeptide(L)'
;MATANEDRSRNIQNIPHTALLKHQTSQPSKAPDQAKVLVIYTGGTIGMVSQNGAYEPKPHVMIDKLRAMPIFHSADAMHILTPEQAEHFLVLQPSVRTRRHLIYRVIEFEPLLDSSNMSFSDWIKIADCIKDNYHDFDGFVVLHGTDTMAYSASALSFMCENLGKPIILTGSQIPIFETRSDG
;
A
#
# COMPACT_ATOMS: atom_id res chain seq x y z
N MET A 1 -31.31 7.66 86.06
CA MET A 1 -32.21 6.89 85.17
C MET A 1 -31.51 6.80 83.82
N ALA A 2 -30.75 5.73 83.52
CA ALA A 2 -31.18 4.38 83.10
C ALA A 2 -31.92 4.48 81.73
N THR A 3 -31.58 3.84 80.61
CA THR A 3 -30.86 2.61 80.20
C THR A 3 -30.61 2.70 78.67
N ALA A 4 -29.47 2.32 78.09
CA ALA A 4 -29.04 1.00 77.56
C ALA A 4 -29.71 0.50 76.25
N ASN A 5 -28.87 -0.18 75.45
CA ASN A 5 -29.10 -1.18 74.38
C ASN A 5 -29.33 -0.70 72.93
N GLU A 6 -28.85 -1.38 71.88
CA GLU A 6 -27.73 -2.30 71.62
C GLU A 6 -27.84 -2.67 70.12
N ASP A 7 -26.69 -2.87 69.49
CA ASP A 7 -26.37 -3.70 68.32
C ASP A 7 -27.50 -4.35 67.49
N ARG A 8 -27.48 -4.12 66.17
CA ARG A 8 -27.72 -5.20 65.19
C ARG A 8 -27.08 -4.92 63.84
N SER A 9 -25.89 -5.45 63.68
CA SER A 9 -25.27 -5.85 62.41
C SER A 9 -26.25 -6.57 61.46
N ARG A 10 -26.47 -6.05 60.24
CA ARG A 10 -26.82 -6.85 59.05
C ARG A 10 -26.22 -6.24 57.77
N ASN A 11 -25.25 -6.98 57.26
CA ASN A 11 -24.63 -6.91 55.94
C ASN A 11 -25.64 -7.31 54.86
N ILE A 12 -25.89 -6.47 53.83
CA ILE A 12 -26.43 -6.90 52.53
C ILE A 12 -25.74 -6.08 51.43
N GLN A 13 -24.85 -6.76 50.71
CA GLN A 13 -24.32 -6.40 49.40
C GLN A 13 -25.46 -6.30 48.36
N ASN A 14 -25.37 -5.30 47.48
CA ASN A 14 -25.91 -5.18 46.11
C ASN A 14 -26.64 -3.85 45.86
N ILE A 15 -25.94 -2.90 45.26
CA ILE A 15 -26.56 -1.81 44.51
C ILE A 15 -25.97 -1.88 43.09
N PRO A 16 -26.78 -2.14 42.05
CA PRO A 16 -26.27 -2.23 40.68
C PRO A 16 -25.79 -0.85 40.22
N HIS A 17 -24.54 -0.83 39.75
CA HIS A 17 -23.78 0.33 39.28
C HIS A 17 -24.28 0.77 37.89
N THR A 18 -25.56 1.15 37.75
CA THR A 18 -26.13 1.52 36.45
C THR A 18 -26.95 2.80 36.56
N ALA A 19 -26.29 3.95 36.53
CA ALA A 19 -26.85 5.21 36.02
C ALA A 19 -25.84 6.35 36.19
N LEU A 20 -24.72 6.33 35.45
CA LEU A 20 -23.90 7.52 35.20
C LEU A 20 -22.89 7.22 34.08
N LEU A 21 -23.33 7.32 32.83
CA LEU A 21 -22.47 7.76 31.73
C LEU A 21 -23.36 8.33 30.63
N LYS A 22 -23.29 9.65 30.54
CA LYS A 22 -23.97 10.53 29.61
C LYS A 22 -23.48 10.26 28.20
N HIS A 23 -24.39 10.48 27.24
CA HIS A 23 -24.16 10.65 25.81
C HIS A 23 -22.71 10.91 25.40
N GLN A 24 -22.07 9.90 24.80
CA GLN A 24 -21.05 10.14 23.79
C GLN A 24 -21.74 10.15 22.44
N THR A 25 -21.91 11.35 21.90
CA THR A 25 -22.08 11.58 20.48
C THR A 25 -20.82 11.08 19.78
N SER A 26 -20.85 9.88 19.23
CA SER A 26 -19.85 9.40 18.29
C SER A 26 -19.98 10.22 17.01
N GLN A 27 -19.14 11.24 16.90
CA GLN A 27 -18.80 11.85 15.60
C GLN A 27 -18.37 10.73 14.63
N PRO A 28 -18.66 10.82 13.32
CA PRO A 28 -18.16 9.86 12.37
C PRO A 28 -16.63 9.86 12.44
N SER A 29 -16.04 8.70 12.73
CA SER A 29 -14.60 8.49 12.78
C SER A 29 -13.96 9.03 11.50
N LYS A 30 -13.07 10.01 11.62
CA LYS A 30 -12.25 10.51 10.52
C LYS A 30 -11.61 9.29 9.83
N ALA A 31 -11.75 9.18 8.51
CA ALA A 31 -11.16 8.09 7.74
C ALA A 31 -9.67 7.94 8.10
N PRO A 32 -9.14 6.71 8.20
CA PRO A 32 -7.74 6.49 8.58
C PRO A 32 -6.82 7.31 7.67
N ASP A 33 -5.79 7.93 8.24
CA ASP A 33 -4.83 8.73 7.50
C ASP A 33 -3.96 7.79 6.63
N GLN A 34 -4.29 7.73 5.34
CA GLN A 34 -3.71 6.79 4.36
C GLN A 34 -2.81 7.54 3.39
N ALA A 35 -1.57 7.10 3.19
CA ALA A 35 -0.74 7.50 2.06
C ALA A 35 -1.01 6.59 0.86
N LYS A 36 -1.34 7.18 -0.29
CA LYS A 36 -1.64 6.42 -1.52
C LYS A 36 -0.47 6.44 -2.49
N VAL A 37 0.03 5.28 -2.89
CA VAL A 37 1.11 5.16 -3.88
C VAL A 37 0.61 4.48 -5.13
N LEU A 38 0.92 5.03 -6.31
CA LEU A 38 0.69 4.33 -7.57
C LEU A 38 1.96 3.63 -7.98
N VAL A 39 1.87 2.31 -8.18
CA VAL A 39 2.94 1.50 -8.74
C VAL A 39 2.63 1.28 -10.22
N ILE A 40 3.49 1.78 -11.10
CA ILE A 40 3.40 1.63 -12.55
C ILE A 40 4.36 0.51 -12.95
N TYR A 41 3.82 -0.65 -13.29
CA TYR A 41 4.60 -1.80 -13.72
C TYR A 41 4.74 -1.79 -15.25
N THR A 42 5.93 -1.41 -15.70
CA THR A 42 6.25 -1.27 -17.13
C THR A 42 6.87 -2.53 -17.73
N GLY A 43 7.43 -3.41 -16.89
CA GLY A 43 8.14 -4.62 -17.29
C GLY A 43 9.49 -4.76 -16.59
N GLY A 44 10.44 -5.41 -17.27
CA GLY A 44 11.75 -5.78 -16.71
C GLY A 44 11.72 -7.06 -15.86
N THR A 45 12.92 -7.50 -15.44
CA THR A 45 13.12 -8.78 -14.73
C THR A 45 12.31 -8.90 -13.43
N ILE A 46 12.04 -7.79 -12.75
CA ILE A 46 11.37 -7.77 -11.44
C ILE A 46 10.04 -8.52 -11.39
N GLY A 47 9.25 -8.48 -12.46
CA GLY A 47 7.97 -9.19 -12.54
C GLY A 47 7.97 -10.41 -13.45
N MET A 48 9.14 -10.86 -13.93
CA MET A 48 9.22 -12.08 -14.75
C MET A 48 8.96 -13.34 -13.92
N VAL A 49 8.60 -14.42 -14.59
CA VAL A 49 8.38 -15.73 -13.98
C VAL A 49 9.33 -16.76 -14.55
N SER A 50 9.84 -17.65 -13.69
CA SER A 50 10.63 -18.79 -14.13
C SER A 50 9.73 -19.82 -14.82
N GLN A 51 9.96 -20.06 -16.10
CA GLN A 51 9.30 -21.09 -16.88
C GLN A 51 10.36 -21.85 -17.68
N ASN A 52 10.42 -23.18 -17.49
CA ASN A 52 11.39 -24.06 -18.16
C ASN A 52 12.87 -23.64 -18.01
N GLY A 53 13.22 -22.96 -16.91
CA GLY A 53 14.58 -22.50 -16.64
C GLY A 53 14.95 -21.16 -17.30
N ALA A 54 14.00 -20.48 -17.94
CA ALA A 54 14.14 -19.11 -18.44
C ALA A 54 13.17 -18.17 -17.71
N TYR A 55 13.52 -16.88 -17.63
CA TYR A 55 12.63 -15.85 -17.12
C TYR A 55 11.89 -15.17 -18.27
N GLU A 56 10.57 -15.13 -18.17
CA GLU A 56 9.72 -14.53 -19.19
C GLU A 56 8.71 -13.55 -18.54
N PRO A 57 8.39 -12.42 -19.20
CA PRO A 57 7.33 -11.54 -18.74
C PRO A 57 5.98 -12.24 -18.94
N LYS A 58 5.15 -12.24 -17.90
CA LYS A 58 3.82 -12.83 -17.95
C LYS A 58 2.76 -11.84 -17.46
N PRO A 59 1.84 -11.39 -18.33
CA PRO A 59 0.80 -10.45 -17.95
C PRO A 59 -0.06 -10.98 -16.81
N HIS A 60 -0.54 -10.06 -15.97
CA HIS A 60 -1.45 -10.26 -14.84
C HIS A 60 -0.93 -11.10 -13.67
N VAL A 61 0.29 -11.64 -13.76
CA VAL A 61 0.85 -12.46 -12.67
C VAL A 61 1.41 -11.62 -11.53
N MET A 62 1.87 -10.40 -11.82
CA MET A 62 2.50 -9.53 -10.83
C MET A 62 1.56 -9.28 -9.64
N ILE A 63 0.34 -8.84 -9.92
CA ILE A 63 -0.64 -8.46 -8.90
C ILE A 63 -1.07 -9.66 -8.07
N ASP A 64 -1.35 -10.80 -8.72
CA ASP A 64 -1.75 -12.03 -8.04
C ASP A 64 -0.69 -12.50 -7.03
N LYS A 65 0.58 -12.46 -7.44
CA LYS A 65 1.68 -12.83 -6.55
C LYS A 65 1.90 -11.82 -5.43
N LEU A 66 1.82 -10.52 -5.70
CA LEU A 66 1.90 -9.50 -4.65
C LEU A 66 0.81 -9.66 -3.60
N ARG A 67 -0.43 -9.98 -4.02
CA ARG A 67 -1.55 -10.26 -3.08
C ARG A 67 -1.32 -11.50 -2.23
N ALA A 68 -0.58 -12.49 -2.72
CA ALA A 68 -0.25 -13.71 -1.99
C ALA A 68 0.92 -13.55 -1.00
N MET A 69 1.70 -12.46 -1.09
CA MET A 69 2.90 -12.25 -0.28
C MET A 69 2.62 -11.30 0.91
N PRO A 70 2.73 -11.75 2.17
CA PRO A 70 2.39 -10.92 3.34
C PRO A 70 3.18 -9.62 3.47
N ILE A 71 4.41 -9.58 2.95
CA ILE A 71 5.26 -8.39 2.96
C ILE A 71 4.72 -7.27 2.04
N PHE A 72 3.97 -7.65 1.01
CA PHE A 72 3.39 -6.74 0.02
C PHE A 72 1.88 -6.56 0.20
N HIS A 73 1.21 -7.50 0.88
CA HIS A 73 -0.21 -7.45 1.17
C HIS A 73 -0.50 -8.02 2.56
N SER A 74 -0.62 -7.14 3.55
CA SER A 74 -0.82 -7.53 4.94
C SER A 74 -2.30 -7.79 5.24
N ALA A 75 -2.65 -9.06 5.49
CA ALA A 75 -3.99 -9.45 5.93
C ALA A 75 -4.41 -8.73 7.23
N ASP A 76 -3.48 -8.53 8.16
CA ASP A 76 -3.71 -7.85 9.44
C ASP A 76 -4.10 -6.38 9.25
N ALA A 77 -3.65 -5.76 8.17
CA ALA A 77 -3.93 -4.36 7.85
C ALA A 77 -5.16 -4.18 6.93
N MET A 78 -5.83 -5.25 6.51
CA MET A 78 -6.99 -5.16 5.58
C MET A 78 -8.14 -4.30 6.09
N HIS A 79 -8.33 -4.26 7.41
CA HIS A 79 -9.39 -3.47 8.06
C HIS A 79 -9.31 -1.96 7.79
N ILE A 80 -8.18 -1.46 7.26
CA ILE A 80 -8.04 -0.04 6.91
C ILE A 80 -8.65 0.31 5.55
N LEU A 81 -8.87 -0.68 4.68
CA LEU A 81 -9.40 -0.49 3.33
C LEU A 81 -10.93 -0.52 3.39
N THR A 82 -11.58 0.36 2.62
CA THR A 82 -13.00 0.17 2.29
C THR A 82 -13.17 -1.04 1.37
N PRO A 83 -14.39 -1.63 1.26
CA PRO A 83 -14.63 -2.72 0.31
C PRO A 83 -14.24 -2.37 -1.13
N GLU A 84 -14.57 -1.16 -1.58
CA GLU A 84 -14.19 -0.64 -2.91
C GLU A 84 -12.67 -0.52 -3.07
N GLN A 85 -11.96 -0.07 -2.03
CA GLN A 85 -10.50 -0.01 -2.06
C GLN A 85 -9.87 -1.40 -2.10
N ALA A 86 -10.41 -2.39 -1.39
CA ALA A 86 -9.85 -3.73 -1.32
C ALA A 86 -9.78 -4.43 -2.70
N GLU A 87 -10.69 -4.09 -3.61
CA GLU A 87 -10.70 -4.58 -4.98
C GLU A 87 -9.45 -4.15 -5.77
N HIS A 88 -8.95 -2.93 -5.54
CA HIS A 88 -7.93 -2.30 -6.39
C HIS A 88 -6.61 -1.99 -5.68
N PHE A 89 -6.62 -1.95 -4.35
CA PHE A 89 -5.47 -1.58 -3.53
C PHE A 89 -4.93 -2.78 -2.76
N LEU A 90 -3.62 -2.76 -2.59
CA LEU A 90 -2.87 -3.56 -1.64
C LEU A 90 -2.47 -2.67 -0.45
N VAL A 91 -2.20 -3.30 0.69
CA VAL A 91 -1.81 -2.61 1.92
C VAL A 91 -0.51 -3.19 2.44
N LEU A 92 0.41 -2.32 2.86
CA LEU A 92 1.61 -2.75 3.56
C LEU A 92 1.36 -2.83 5.06
N GLN A 93 2.14 -3.66 5.74
CA GLN A 93 2.12 -3.68 7.20
C GLN A 93 2.46 -2.28 7.75
N PRO A 94 1.70 -1.76 8.73
CA PRO A 94 2.00 -0.47 9.33
C PRO A 94 3.40 -0.46 9.93
N SER A 95 4.23 0.50 9.53
CA SER A 95 5.52 0.72 10.18
C SER A 95 5.32 1.53 11.45
N VAL A 96 6.00 1.15 12.53
CA VAL A 96 6.03 1.92 13.80
C VAL A 96 6.54 3.35 13.59
N ARG A 97 7.32 3.59 12.53
CA ARG A 97 7.91 4.90 12.21
C ARG A 97 6.96 5.84 11.47
N THR A 98 5.99 5.32 10.74
CA THR A 98 5.10 6.12 9.88
C THR A 98 3.71 6.17 10.48
N ARG A 99 3.19 7.38 10.72
CA ARG A 99 1.83 7.55 11.24
C ARG A 99 0.72 7.28 10.22
N ARG A 100 1.05 7.30 8.92
CA ARG A 100 0.11 7.02 7.83
C ARG A 100 0.21 5.55 7.42
N HIS A 101 -0.94 4.96 7.12
CA HIS A 101 -0.97 3.64 6.52
C HIS A 101 -0.69 3.74 5.02
N LEU A 102 0.24 2.94 4.50
CA LEU A 102 0.55 2.94 3.07
C LEU A 102 -0.35 1.93 2.36
N ILE A 103 -1.15 2.45 1.43
CA ILE A 103 -1.90 1.65 0.48
C ILE A 103 -1.38 1.96 -0.92
N TYR A 104 -1.38 0.96 -1.79
CA TYR A 104 -0.88 1.16 -3.15
C TYR A 104 -1.70 0.39 -4.17
N ARG A 105 -1.80 0.94 -5.37
CA ARG A 105 -2.42 0.30 -6.52
C ARG A 105 -1.33 0.01 -7.55
N VAL A 106 -1.44 -1.13 -8.23
CA VAL A 106 -0.56 -1.48 -9.34
C VAL A 106 -1.32 -1.29 -10.64
N ILE A 107 -0.76 -0.50 -11.56
CA ILE A 107 -1.18 -0.45 -12.96
C ILE A 107 -0.11 -1.18 -13.76
N GLU A 108 -0.53 -2.17 -14.54
CA GLU A 108 0.33 -2.95 -15.41
C GLU A 108 0.17 -2.47 -16.85
N PHE A 109 1.30 -2.22 -17.54
CA PHE A 109 1.30 -1.86 -18.94
C PHE A 109 1.12 -3.10 -19.83
N GLU A 110 0.40 -2.93 -20.93
CA GLU A 110 0.21 -3.96 -21.96
C GLU A 110 0.66 -3.39 -23.32
N PRO A 111 1.68 -3.97 -23.97
CA PRO A 111 2.49 -5.10 -23.50
C PRO A 111 3.49 -4.70 -22.40
N LEU A 112 3.89 -5.68 -21.59
CA LEU A 112 5.06 -5.54 -20.72
C LEU A 112 6.31 -5.34 -21.57
N LEU A 113 7.14 -4.38 -21.17
CA LEU A 113 8.30 -3.93 -21.94
C LEU A 113 9.59 -4.57 -21.41
N ASP A 114 10.43 -5.02 -22.35
CA ASP A 114 11.86 -5.15 -22.10
C ASP A 114 12.46 -3.73 -22.12
N SER A 115 13.18 -3.35 -21.06
CA SER A 115 13.78 -2.03 -20.95
C SER A 115 14.73 -1.71 -22.11
N SER A 116 15.41 -2.72 -22.66
CA SER A 116 16.29 -2.56 -23.81
C SER A 116 15.56 -2.12 -25.08
N ASN A 117 14.23 -2.28 -25.14
CA ASN A 117 13.37 -1.89 -26.25
C ASN A 117 12.54 -0.63 -25.97
N MET A 118 12.72 0.04 -24.82
CA MET A 118 11.95 1.25 -24.52
C MET A 118 12.34 2.42 -25.42
N SER A 119 11.30 3.11 -25.89
CA SER A 119 11.40 4.26 -26.78
C SER A 119 10.85 5.53 -26.14
N PHE A 120 11.01 6.66 -26.83
CA PHE A 120 10.41 7.94 -26.43
C PHE A 120 8.89 7.85 -26.21
N SER A 121 8.18 7.06 -27.02
CA SER A 121 6.74 6.87 -26.85
C SER A 121 6.37 6.15 -25.56
N ASP A 122 7.25 5.30 -25.04
CA ASP A 122 7.00 4.57 -23.79
C ASP A 122 7.21 5.46 -22.58
N TRP A 123 8.20 6.37 -22.64
CA TRP A 123 8.39 7.39 -21.61
C TRP A 123 7.20 8.36 -21.54
N ILE A 124 6.63 8.75 -22.69
CA ILE A 124 5.40 9.54 -22.73
C ILE A 124 4.26 8.81 -22.02
N LYS A 125 4.05 7.51 -22.30
CA LYS A 125 3.00 6.73 -21.62
C LYS A 125 3.19 6.72 -20.10
N ILE A 126 4.43 6.60 -19.61
CA ILE A 126 4.72 6.66 -18.17
C ILE A 126 4.38 8.05 -17.62
N ALA A 127 4.82 9.12 -18.29
CA ALA A 127 4.57 10.49 -17.88
C ALA A 127 3.06 10.84 -17.87
N ASP A 128 2.32 10.42 -18.90
CA ASP A 128 0.87 10.60 -19.00
C ASP A 128 0.16 9.81 -17.90
N CYS A 129 0.56 8.56 -17.62
CA CYS A 129 0.01 7.78 -16.51
C CYS A 129 0.19 8.49 -15.16
N ILE A 130 1.38 9.05 -14.91
CA ILE A 130 1.65 9.84 -13.70
C ILE A 130 0.77 11.09 -13.65
N LYS A 131 0.68 11.83 -14.76
CA LYS A 131 -0.11 13.06 -14.88
C LYS A 131 -1.60 12.81 -14.61
N ASP A 132 -2.17 11.79 -15.24
CA ASP A 132 -3.59 11.44 -15.13
C ASP A 132 -3.96 11.00 -13.71
N ASN A 133 -3.00 10.44 -12.97
CA ASN A 133 -3.18 9.99 -11.59
C ASN A 133 -2.61 10.98 -10.55
N TYR A 134 -2.13 12.14 -10.98
CA TYR A 134 -1.31 13.02 -10.15
C TYR A 134 -2.04 13.53 -8.91
N HIS A 135 -3.36 13.75 -8.99
CA HIS A 135 -4.15 14.26 -7.86
C HIS A 135 -4.61 13.17 -6.88
N ASP A 136 -4.74 11.92 -7.33
CA ASP A 136 -5.31 10.82 -6.55
C ASP A 136 -4.27 10.09 -5.66
N PHE A 137 -2.99 10.23 -5.99
CA PHE A 137 -1.89 9.55 -5.32
C PHE A 137 -0.90 10.53 -4.70
N ASP A 138 -0.29 10.15 -3.59
CA ASP A 138 0.71 10.93 -2.85
C ASP A 138 2.14 10.73 -3.38
N GLY A 139 2.36 9.71 -4.23
CA GLY A 139 3.65 9.40 -4.84
C GLY A 139 3.56 8.23 -5.83
N PHE A 140 4.64 8.03 -6.58
CA PHE A 140 4.70 7.08 -7.68
C PHE A 140 5.93 6.19 -7.56
N VAL A 141 5.77 4.92 -7.89
CA VAL A 141 6.86 3.96 -8.08
C VAL A 141 6.73 3.41 -9.49
N VAL A 142 7.80 3.45 -10.28
CA VAL A 142 7.84 2.87 -11.62
C VAL A 142 8.75 1.64 -11.57
N LEU A 143 8.15 0.46 -11.74
CA LEU A 143 8.89 -0.78 -11.87
C LEU A 143 9.34 -0.93 -13.32
N HIS A 144 10.66 -1.04 -13.51
CA HIS A 144 11.32 -0.91 -14.80
C HIS A 144 12.51 -1.89 -14.89
N GLY A 145 12.88 -2.32 -16.09
CA GLY A 145 14.11 -3.12 -16.30
C GLY A 145 15.39 -2.30 -16.09
N THR A 146 16.48 -2.95 -15.68
CA THR A 146 17.69 -2.25 -15.21
C THR A 146 18.55 -1.68 -16.34
N ASP A 147 18.51 -2.27 -17.54
CA ASP A 147 19.38 -1.92 -18.67
C ASP A 147 19.31 -0.44 -19.08
N THR A 148 18.11 0.14 -19.09
CA THR A 148 17.86 1.52 -19.54
C THR A 148 17.23 2.41 -18.47
N MET A 149 17.17 1.94 -17.22
CA MET A 149 16.50 2.66 -16.12
C MET A 149 17.05 4.09 -15.92
N ALA A 150 18.37 4.28 -16.02
CA ALA A 150 18.99 5.59 -15.87
C ALA A 150 18.61 6.56 -17.00
N TYR A 151 18.47 6.05 -18.23
CA TYR A 151 18.01 6.84 -19.38
C TYR A 151 16.55 7.23 -19.22
N SER A 152 15.68 6.29 -18.85
CA SER A 152 14.26 6.55 -18.55
C SER A 152 14.09 7.55 -17.40
N ALA A 153 14.86 7.41 -16.31
CA ALA A 153 14.85 8.35 -15.20
C ALA A 153 15.22 9.77 -15.65
N SER A 154 16.27 9.88 -16.49
CA SER A 154 16.72 11.16 -17.04
C SER A 154 15.65 11.78 -17.93
N ALA A 155 15.06 11.02 -18.84
CA ALA A 155 13.97 11.50 -19.69
C ALA A 155 12.76 11.99 -18.87
N LEU A 156 12.31 11.19 -17.90
CA LEU A 156 11.19 11.54 -17.03
C LEU A 156 11.47 12.79 -16.17
N SER A 157 12.72 13.00 -15.75
CA SER A 157 13.08 14.21 -14.99
C SER A 157 12.88 15.51 -15.78
N PHE A 158 12.96 15.47 -17.11
CA PHE A 158 12.63 16.59 -17.98
C PHE A 158 11.14 16.64 -18.35
N MET A 159 10.50 15.49 -18.54
CA MET A 159 9.08 15.43 -18.91
C MET A 159 8.15 15.86 -17.76
N CYS A 160 8.51 15.54 -16.52
CA CYS A 160 7.68 15.79 -15.35
C CYS A 160 8.13 17.06 -14.61
N GLU A 161 7.87 18.23 -15.22
CA GLU A 161 8.19 19.53 -14.62
C GLU A 161 7.31 19.85 -13.40
N ASN A 162 7.83 20.68 -12.48
CA ASN A 162 7.12 21.17 -11.29
C ASN A 162 6.59 20.07 -10.35
N LEU A 163 7.40 19.02 -10.17
CA LEU A 163 7.06 17.90 -9.31
C LEU A 163 6.96 18.31 -7.82
N GLY A 164 5.81 18.04 -7.21
CA GLY A 164 5.53 18.20 -5.78
C GLY A 164 5.34 16.86 -5.05
N LYS A 165 5.41 15.74 -5.77
CA LYS A 165 5.24 14.37 -5.26
C LYS A 165 6.39 13.48 -5.76
N PRO A 166 6.91 12.54 -4.96
CA PRO A 166 8.04 11.72 -5.39
C PRO A 166 7.65 10.75 -6.52
N ILE A 167 8.55 10.59 -7.49
CA ILE A 167 8.55 9.51 -8.48
C ILE A 167 9.83 8.70 -8.28
N ILE A 168 9.69 7.41 -7.96
CA ILE A 168 10.81 6.50 -7.69
C ILE A 168 10.87 5.44 -8.79
N LEU A 169 12.00 5.31 -9.48
CA LEU A 169 12.24 4.20 -10.39
C LEU A 169 12.97 3.09 -9.65
N THR A 170 12.55 1.85 -9.86
CA THR A 170 13.24 0.67 -9.32
C THR A 170 13.06 -0.54 -10.24
N GLY A 171 13.89 -1.55 -10.04
CA GLY A 171 13.93 -2.80 -10.78
C GLY A 171 14.76 -3.81 -10.00
N SER A 172 15.00 -4.97 -10.60
CA SER A 172 15.80 -6.02 -9.96
C SER A 172 16.55 -6.86 -10.99
N GLN A 173 17.62 -7.50 -10.56
CA GLN A 173 18.35 -8.49 -11.37
C GLN A 173 17.72 -9.88 -11.29
N ILE A 174 17.01 -10.18 -10.21
CA ILE A 174 16.30 -11.44 -9.98
C ILE A 174 14.82 -11.11 -9.73
N PRO A 175 13.85 -11.85 -10.30
CA PRO A 175 12.44 -11.52 -10.10
C PRO A 175 12.03 -11.52 -8.62
N ILE A 176 11.12 -10.61 -8.27
CA ILE A 176 10.69 -10.33 -6.88
C ILE A 176 10.09 -11.54 -6.15
N PHE A 177 9.72 -12.57 -6.89
CA PHE A 177 9.08 -13.77 -6.38
C PHE A 177 10.08 -14.87 -6.01
N GLU A 178 11.36 -14.69 -6.30
CA GLU A 178 12.42 -15.67 -6.04
C GLU A 178 13.10 -15.41 -4.69
N THR A 179 13.52 -16.48 -4.00
CA THR A 179 14.07 -16.43 -2.63
C THR A 179 15.34 -15.57 -2.47
N ARG A 180 16.05 -15.29 -3.56
CA ARG A 180 17.29 -14.47 -3.57
C ARG A 180 17.13 -13.16 -4.33
N SER A 181 15.89 -12.71 -4.50
CA SER A 181 15.57 -11.43 -5.13
C SER A 181 16.28 -10.26 -4.45
N ASP A 182 16.75 -9.32 -5.28
CA ASP A 182 17.17 -7.97 -4.89
C ASP A 182 16.07 -6.91 -5.08
N GLY A 183 14.94 -7.31 -5.70
CA GLY A 183 13.71 -6.52 -5.82
C GLY A 183 12.77 -6.64 -4.64
#